data_AF-A0A7J8ML28-F1
#
_entry.id   AF-A0A7J8ML28-F1
#
_cell.length_a   1.000
_cell.length_b   1.000
_cell.length_c   1.000
_cell.angle_alpha   90.00
_cell.angle_beta   90.00
_cell.angle_gamma   90.00
#
_symmetry.space_group_name_H-M   'P 1'
#
loop_
_entity.id
_entity.type
_entity.pdbx_description
1 polymer ?
#
loop_
_entity_poly.entity_id
_entity_poly.type
_entity_poly.pdbx_seq_one_letter_code
_entity_poly.pdbx_strand_id
1 'polypeptide(L)' 'MDTNNWRPTPPSGEPSMDSGDWRTTLQPDSRQRIVNKIMDTLKRHLPFSGQEGLSELRKIVVRFEEKIFTAASSQ' A
#
# COMPACT_ATOMS: atom_id res chain seq x y z
N MET A 1 9.84 20.63 -55.04
CA MET A 1 9.08 19.35 -55.03
C MET A 1 9.04 18.90 -53.59
N ASP A 2 7.95 19.29 -52.97
CA ASP A 2 7.61 19.11 -51.58
C ASP A 2 7.04 17.70 -51.47
N THR A 3 7.70 16.82 -50.74
CA THR A 3 7.14 15.49 -50.49
C THR A 3 7.32 15.14 -49.03
N ASN A 4 6.44 15.81 -48.27
CA ASN A 4 5.96 15.43 -46.95
C ASN A 4 5.73 13.92 -46.85
N ASN A 5 6.59 13.21 -46.14
CA ASN A 5 6.28 11.86 -45.65
C ASN A 5 5.91 11.95 -44.16
N TRP A 6 4.75 12.56 -43.90
CA TRP A 6 4.11 12.51 -42.59
C TRP A 6 3.62 11.08 -42.35
N ARG A 7 4.48 10.27 -41.74
CA ARG A 7 4.02 9.06 -41.07
C ARG A 7 3.15 9.53 -39.89
N PRO A 8 1.87 9.16 -39.79
CA PRO A 8 1.24 9.20 -38.49
C PRO A 8 1.96 8.14 -37.66
N THR A 9 2.89 8.57 -36.81
CA THR A 9 3.22 7.79 -35.63
C THR A 9 1.89 7.47 -34.96
N PRO A 10 1.58 6.20 -34.63
CA PRO A 10 0.49 5.95 -33.71
C PRO A 10 0.74 6.85 -32.51
N PRO A 11 -0.29 7.40 -31.84
CA PRO A 11 -0.06 7.91 -30.52
C PRO A 11 0.52 6.72 -29.76
N SER A 12 1.83 6.76 -29.55
CA SER A 12 2.41 6.29 -28.32
C SER A 12 1.72 7.17 -27.31
N GLY A 13 0.48 6.80 -26.97
CA GLY A 13 0.02 6.87 -25.62
C GLY A 13 1.06 6.07 -24.90
N GLU A 14 2.15 6.76 -24.56
CA GLU A 14 2.82 6.54 -23.30
C GLU A 14 1.66 6.15 -22.38
N PRO A 15 1.62 4.92 -21.84
CA PRO A 15 0.90 4.78 -20.61
C PRO A 15 1.63 5.81 -19.75
N SER A 16 1.03 7.00 -19.62
CA SER A 16 1.21 7.82 -18.46
C SER A 16 0.82 6.83 -17.40
N MET A 17 1.83 6.11 -16.91
CA MET A 17 1.74 5.06 -15.93
C MET A 17 1.56 5.86 -14.65
N ASP A 18 0.44 6.60 -14.61
CA ASP A 18 -0.33 6.80 -13.42
C ASP A 18 -0.39 5.40 -12.87
N SER A 19 0.53 5.14 -11.95
CA SER A 19 0.67 3.89 -11.26
C SER A 19 -0.64 3.82 -10.50
N GLY A 20 -1.65 3.28 -11.18
CA GLY A 20 -3.05 3.48 -10.84
C GLY A 20 -3.19 3.16 -9.38
N ASP A 21 -3.83 4.07 -8.63
CA ASP A 21 -3.86 4.12 -7.16
C ASP A 21 -3.36 2.82 -6.54
N TRP A 22 -2.10 2.78 -6.09
CA TRP A 22 -1.37 1.57 -5.71
C TRP A 22 -2.17 0.65 -4.76
N ARG A 23 -3.09 1.25 -4.00
CA ARG A 23 -4.07 0.58 -3.14
C ARG A 23 -4.99 -0.39 -3.89
N THR A 24 -5.39 -0.07 -5.12
CA THR A 24 -6.21 -0.92 -5.99
C THR A 24 -5.49 -2.18 -6.42
N THR A 25 -4.14 -2.13 -6.50
CA THR A 25 -3.30 -3.27 -6.84
C THR A 25 -2.89 -4.09 -5.62
N LEU A 26 -3.08 -3.56 -4.41
CA LEU A 26 -2.67 -4.20 -3.18
C LEU A 26 -3.70 -5.26 -2.75
N GLN A 27 -3.24 -6.52 -2.64
CA GLN A 27 -4.09 -7.60 -2.14
C GLN A 27 -4.45 -7.40 -0.66
N PRO A 28 -5.70 -7.69 -0.25
CA PRO A 28 -6.12 -7.56 1.15
C PRO A 28 -5.30 -8.45 2.10
N ASP A 29 -4.86 -9.62 1.61
CA ASP A 29 -3.95 -10.52 2.34
C ASP A 29 -2.61 -9.84 2.69
N SER A 30 -2.08 -8.98 1.81
CA SER A 30 -0.85 -8.24 2.05
C SER A 30 -1.01 -7.29 3.24
N ARG A 31 -2.14 -6.59 3.34
CA ARG A 31 -2.45 -5.71 4.48
C ARG A 31 -2.52 -6.50 5.78
N GLN A 32 -3.19 -7.65 5.77
CA GLN A 32 -3.28 -8.51 6.95
C GLN A 32 -1.90 -9.03 7.39
N ARG A 33 -1.00 -9.35 6.44
CA ARG A 33 0.38 -9.75 6.74
C ARG A 33 1.18 -8.62 7.38
N ILE A 34 0.97 -7.37 6.96
CA ILE A 34 1.59 -6.18 7.57
C ILE A 34 1.13 -6.03 9.02
N VAL A 35 -0.19 -6.08 9.26
CA VAL A 35 -0.77 -6.08 10.62
C VAL A 35 -0.14 -7.17 11.49
N ASN A 36 -0.03 -8.39 10.96
CA ASN A 36 0.55 -9.52 11.72
C ASN A 36 2.03 -9.30 12.05
N LYS A 37 2.83 -8.75 11.11
CA LYS A 37 4.24 -8.43 11.34
C LYS A 37 4.41 -7.36 12.42
N ILE A 38 3.61 -6.31 12.38
CA ILE A 38 3.65 -5.25 13.40
C ILE A 38 3.25 -5.85 14.76
N MET A 39 2.19 -6.66 14.80
CA MET A 39 1.73 -7.31 16.03
C MET A 39 2.81 -8.23 16.65
N ASP A 40 3.49 -9.05 15.83
CA ASP A 40 4.60 -9.90 16.29
C ASP A 40 5.76 -9.06 16.84
N THR A 41 6.10 -7.97 16.16
CA THR A 41 7.13 -7.02 16.61
C THR A 41 6.77 -6.43 17.98
N LEU A 42 5.54 -5.92 18.14
CA LEU A 42 5.12 -5.34 19.41
C LEU A 42 5.10 -6.38 20.54
N LYS A 43 4.62 -7.60 20.29
CA LYS A 43 4.61 -8.68 21.29
C LYS A 43 6.02 -9.07 21.78
N ARG A 44 7.04 -8.94 20.92
CA ARG A 44 8.43 -9.25 21.28
C ARG A 44 9.09 -8.14 22.12
N HIS A 45 8.65 -6.90 21.95
CA HIS A 45 9.33 -5.74 22.53
C HIS A 45 8.56 -5.02 23.64
N LEU A 46 7.24 -5.25 23.75
CA LEU A 46 6.40 -4.59 24.74
C LEU A 46 5.84 -5.59 25.76
N PRO A 47 5.99 -5.33 27.06
CA PRO A 47 5.18 -6.03 28.06
C PRO A 47 3.70 -5.62 27.90
N PHE A 48 2.79 -6.59 28.00
CA PHE A 48 1.35 -6.35 27.88
C PHE A 48 0.57 -7.13 28.94
N SER A 49 -0.55 -6.57 29.39
CA SER A 49 -1.38 -7.11 30.47
C SER A 49 -2.36 -8.18 29.97
N GLY A 50 -1.86 -9.39 29.71
CA GLY A 50 -2.71 -10.54 29.36
C GLY A 50 -3.60 -10.31 28.12
N GLN A 51 -4.83 -10.84 28.15
CA GLN A 51 -5.76 -10.76 27.00
C GLN A 51 -6.26 -9.34 26.72
N GLU A 52 -6.41 -8.52 27.75
CA GLU A 52 -6.86 -7.13 27.59
C GLU A 52 -5.77 -6.30 26.89
N GLY A 53 -4.51 -6.42 27.36
CA GLY A 53 -3.36 -5.81 26.69
C GLY A 53 -3.18 -6.27 25.25
N LEU A 54 -3.41 -7.56 24.95
CA LEU A 54 -3.39 -8.07 23.58
C LEU A 54 -4.49 -7.46 22.70
N SER A 55 -5.68 -7.26 23.26
CA SER A 55 -6.81 -6.65 22.54
C SER A 55 -6.52 -5.18 22.22
N GLU A 56 -5.95 -4.43 23.18
CA GLU A 56 -5.53 -3.05 22.96
C GLU A 56 -4.40 -2.95 21.93
N LEU A 57 -3.38 -3.81 22.02
CA LEU A 57 -2.33 -3.88 21.00
C LEU A 57 -2.91 -4.14 19.60
N ARG A 58 -3.85 -5.08 19.47
CA ARG A 58 -4.50 -5.35 18.17
C ARG A 58 -5.24 -4.11 17.64
N LYS A 59 -5.99 -3.39 18.48
CA LYS A 59 -6.65 -2.13 18.08
C LYS A 59 -5.64 -1.09 17.61
N ILE A 60 -4.52 -0.95 18.32
CA ILE A 60 -3.45 0.00 17.97
C ILE A 60 -2.84 -0.37 16.61
N VAL A 61 -2.52 -1.64 16.38
CA VAL A 61 -1.90 -2.09 15.13
C VAL A 61 -2.81 -1.86 13.93
N VAL A 62 -4.10 -2.22 14.05
CA VAL A 62 -5.07 -2.03 12.95
C VAL A 62 -5.22 -0.55 12.62
N ARG A 63 -5.37 0.32 13.63
CA ARG A 63 -5.46 1.77 13.42
C ARG A 63 -4.17 2.36 12.86
N PHE A 64 -3.02 1.84 13.28
CA PHE A 64 -1.73 2.29 12.77
C PHE A 64 -1.58 1.94 11.29
N GLU A 65 -1.81 0.68 10.92
CA GLU A 65 -1.73 0.25 9.51
C GLU A 65 -2.71 1.03 8.64
N GLU A 66 -3.95 1.22 9.08
CA GLU A 66 -4.97 1.97 8.35
C GLU A 66 -4.56 3.43 8.11
N LYS A 67 -3.99 4.09 9.13
CA LYS A 67 -3.47 5.45 9.00
C LYS A 67 -2.35 5.54 7.98
N ILE A 68 -1.40 4.59 7.98
CA ILE A 68 -0.31 4.58 7.01
C ILE A 68 -0.82 4.26 5.61
N PHE A 69 -1.69 3.26 5.47
CA PHE A 69 -2.31 2.89 4.18
C PHE A 69 -3.06 4.07 3.55
N THR A 70 -3.75 4.87 4.36
CA THR A 70 -4.48 6.05 3.88
C THR A 70 -3.54 7.22 3.59
N ALA A 71 -2.46 7.41 4.35
CA ALA A 71 -1.54 8.53 4.18
C ALA A 71 -0.49 8.32 3.06
N ALA A 72 -0.13 7.07 2.76
CA ALA A 72 0.96 6.78 1.83
C ALA A 72 0.58 7.11 0.38
N SER A 73 1.44 7.84 -0.34
CA SER A 73 1.24 8.17 -1.76
C SER A 73 1.75 7.09 -2.71
N SER A 74 2.46 6.09 -2.19
CA SER A 74 3.05 4.97 -2.92
C SER A 74 3.18 3.76 -1.99
N GLN A 75 3.42 2.58 -2.58
CA GLN A 75 3.62 1.33 -1.84
C GLN A 75 4.98 1.29 -1.14
#